data_AF-A0A9N9DI10-F1
#
_entry.id   AF-A0A9N9DI10-F1
#
_cell.length_a   1.000
_cell.length_b   1.000
_cell.length_c   1.000
_cell.angle_alpha   90.00
_cell.angle_beta   90.00
_cell.angle_gamma   90.00
#
_symmetry.space_group_name_H-M   'P 1'
#
loop_
_entity.id
_entity.type
_entity.pdbx_description
1 polymer ?
#
loop_
_entity_poly.entity_id
_entity_poly.type
_entity_poly.pdbx_seq_one_letter_code
_entity_poly.pdbx_strand_id
1 'polypeptide(L)'
;MSPSSRKAETRYIEKTNGGKYKCPSRGCLANFTNYTSLITHVQEIHRSTVLGVQYQLQSVQAQNYQRSDIESFRESYRKVLAETIQDLELKKEIYLPLIERAELKCTRQRIVCLEDNDQKLKEKYKELEVKCYSLKKENEALREHNNDYFVTRYYESQQEIRTLQNHVSFFEKFKK
;
A
#
# COMPACT_ATOMS: atom_id res chain seq x y z
N MET A 1 -7.81 66.84 49.51
CA MET A 1 -7.48 65.85 48.47
C MET A 1 -6.16 66.27 47.84
N SER A 2 -5.06 65.60 48.19
CA SER A 2 -3.72 65.94 47.70
C SER A 2 -3.45 65.27 46.35
N PRO A 3 -2.86 65.95 45.35
CA PRO A 3 -2.51 65.33 44.09
C PRO A 3 -1.32 64.40 44.28
N SER A 4 -1.54 63.11 44.00
CA SER A 4 -0.51 62.08 43.97
C SER A 4 0.48 62.37 42.83
N SER A 5 1.70 62.75 43.21
CA SER A 5 2.85 62.96 42.32
C SER A 5 3.25 61.63 41.70
N ARG A 6 2.82 61.37 40.46
CA ARG A 6 3.40 60.32 39.63
C ARG A 6 4.83 60.72 39.28
N LYS A 7 5.80 60.28 40.09
CA LYS A 7 7.21 60.25 39.68
C LYS A 7 7.29 59.32 38.48
N ALA A 8 7.44 59.90 37.29
CA ALA A 8 7.72 59.15 36.08
C ALA A 8 9.04 58.38 36.30
N GLU A 9 8.93 57.06 36.41
CA GLU A 9 10.05 56.12 36.36
C GLU A 9 10.84 56.39 35.07
N THR A 10 11.95 57.10 35.19
CA THR A 10 12.91 57.32 34.11
C THR A 10 13.71 56.04 33.93
N ARG A 11 13.08 55.04 33.29
CA ARG A 11 13.74 53.79 32.92
C ARG A 11 14.90 54.09 31.96
N TYR A 12 16.10 53.75 32.43
CA TYR A 12 17.40 53.67 31.75
C TYR A 12 17.48 54.26 30.32
N ILE A 13 17.85 55.53 30.25
CA ILE A 13 18.43 56.11 29.03
C ILE A 13 19.94 55.99 29.15
N GLU A 14 20.56 55.31 28.20
CA GLU A 14 22.02 55.12 28.20
C GLU A 14 22.73 56.48 28.12
N LYS A 15 23.52 56.75 29.17
CA LYS A 15 24.47 57.86 29.18
C LYS A 15 25.81 57.36 28.67
N THR A 16 26.47 58.18 27.87
CA THR A 16 27.88 57.99 27.53
C THR A 16 28.77 58.20 28.75
N ASN A 17 30.02 57.72 28.70
CA ASN A 17 31.02 57.92 29.78
C ASN A 17 31.30 59.41 30.08
N GLY A 18 30.84 60.34 29.24
CA GLY A 18 30.89 61.80 29.47
C GLY A 18 29.56 62.42 29.92
N GLY A 19 28.59 61.62 30.38
CA GLY A 19 27.29 62.10 30.90
C GLY A 19 26.27 62.55 29.85
N LYS A 20 26.60 62.49 28.55
CA LYS A 20 25.68 62.83 27.45
C LYS A 20 24.66 61.71 27.21
N TYR A 21 23.43 62.07 26.89
CA TYR A 21 22.33 61.17 26.53
C TYR A 21 22.43 60.75 25.05
N LYS A 22 22.42 59.44 24.77
CA LYS A 22 22.39 58.89 23.41
C LYS A 22 20.96 58.82 22.86
N CYS A 23 20.81 59.05 21.57
CA CYS A 23 19.55 58.71 20.90
C CYS A 23 19.35 57.19 20.92
N PRO A 24 18.18 56.67 21.35
CA PRO A 24 17.92 55.24 21.34
C PRO A 24 17.71 54.69 19.93
N SER A 25 17.53 55.50 18.88
CA SER A 25 17.19 55.00 17.54
C SER A 25 18.33 54.25 16.87
N ARG A 26 18.05 53.10 16.24
CA ARG A 26 19.06 52.26 15.58
C ARG A 26 19.72 53.05 14.44
N GLY A 27 21.04 53.24 14.55
CA GLY A 27 21.83 53.96 13.53
C GLY A 27 21.83 55.48 13.69
N CYS A 28 21.15 56.04 14.71
CA CYS A 28 21.29 57.45 15.04
C CYS A 28 22.52 57.68 15.95
N LEU A 29 23.46 58.49 15.50
CA LEU A 29 24.71 58.77 16.22
C LEU A 29 24.63 60.04 17.10
N ALA A 30 23.44 60.65 17.20
CA ALA A 30 23.25 61.91 17.91
C ALA A 30 23.40 61.72 19.44
N ASN A 31 24.08 62.69 20.06
CA ASN A 31 24.33 62.73 21.50
C ASN A 31 23.97 64.11 22.05
N PHE A 32 23.34 64.13 23.22
CA PHE A 32 22.78 65.35 23.81
C PHE A 32 23.34 65.60 25.21
N THR A 33 23.65 66.84 25.52
CA THR A 33 24.15 67.23 26.85
C THR A 33 23.06 67.27 27.91
N ASN A 34 21.79 67.40 27.50
CA ASN A 34 20.64 67.40 28.39
C ASN A 34 19.49 66.54 27.82
N TYR A 35 18.56 66.17 28.69
CA TYR A 35 17.46 65.26 28.36
C TYR A 35 16.41 65.91 27.45
N THR A 36 16.14 67.20 27.61
CA THR A 36 15.18 67.95 26.80
C THR A 36 15.56 67.92 25.31
N SER A 37 16.84 68.16 25.00
CA SER A 37 17.35 68.11 23.63
C SER A 37 17.24 66.71 23.02
N LEU A 38 17.40 65.65 23.82
CA LEU A 38 17.15 64.28 23.37
C LEU A 38 15.66 64.08 23.01
N ILE A 39 14.75 64.53 23.87
CA ILE A 39 13.30 64.40 23.60
C ILE A 39 12.93 65.12 22.32
N THR A 40 13.33 66.39 22.17
CA THR A 40 13.05 67.20 20.99
C THR A 40 13.60 66.53 19.72
N HIS A 41 14.83 66.04 19.76
CA HIS A 41 15.41 65.31 18.64
C HIS A 41 14.59 64.06 18.28
N VAL A 42 14.19 63.25 19.25
CA VAL A 42 13.42 62.03 18.98
C VAL A 42 12.02 62.37 18.43
N GLN A 43 11.40 63.45 18.90
CA GLN A 43 10.12 63.91 18.38
C GLN A 43 10.21 64.49 16.97
N GLU A 44 11.24 65.28 16.67
CA GLU A 44 11.37 65.95 15.37
C GLU A 44 11.94 65.03 14.28
N ILE A 45 13.01 64.30 14.61
CA ILE A 45 13.74 63.46 13.65
C ILE A 45 13.12 62.08 13.54
N HIS A 46 12.77 61.45 14.67
CA HIS A 46 12.22 60.10 14.67
C HIS A 46 10.68 60.08 14.72
N ARG A 47 10.03 61.25 14.78
CA ARG A 47 8.56 61.41 14.80
C ARG A 47 7.89 60.49 15.83
N SER A 48 8.57 60.29 16.96
CA SER A 48 8.21 59.30 17.96
C SER A 48 8.55 59.81 19.36
N THR A 49 8.31 58.97 20.36
CA THR A 49 8.79 59.21 21.72
C THR A 49 10.04 58.37 21.97
N VAL A 50 10.86 58.79 22.95
CA VAL A 50 12.05 58.02 23.38
C VAL A 50 11.67 56.57 23.71
N LEU A 51 10.52 56.38 24.38
CA LEU A 51 9.96 55.07 24.68
C LEU A 51 9.53 54.31 23.42
N GLY A 52 8.84 54.97 22.49
CA GLY A 52 8.41 54.36 21.23
C GLY A 52 9.58 53.78 20.42
N VAL A 53 10.69 54.53 20.36
CA VAL A 53 11.91 54.07 19.69
C VAL A 53 12.57 52.90 20.42
N GLN A 54 12.61 52.92 21.76
CA GLN A 54 13.14 51.79 22.55
C GLN A 54 12.30 50.51 22.37
N TYR A 55 10.98 50.61 22.41
CA TYR A 55 10.10 49.47 22.18
C TYR A 55 10.26 48.87 20.78
N GLN A 56 10.46 49.72 19.77
CA GLN A 56 10.69 49.27 18.40
C GLN A 56 12.01 48.49 18.26
N LEU A 57 13.06 48.88 18.99
CA LEU A 57 14.33 48.14 19.01
C LEU A 57 14.20 46.80 19.70
N GLN A 58 13.53 46.77 20.85
CA GLN A 58 13.31 45.55 21.62
C GLN A 58 12.47 44.54 20.84
N SER A 59 11.45 44.99 20.10
CA SER A 59 10.62 44.11 19.27
C SER A 59 11.42 43.49 18.11
N VAL A 60 12.27 44.27 17.44
CA VAL A 60 13.15 43.77 16.37
C VAL A 60 14.19 42.79 16.92
N GLN A 61 14.75 43.05 18.10
CA GLN A 61 15.68 42.12 18.74
C GLN A 61 15.00 40.81 19.13
N ALA A 62 13.79 40.85 19.71
CA ALA A 62 13.02 39.66 20.06
C ALA A 62 12.67 38.80 18.83
N GLN A 63 12.29 39.43 17.71
CA GLN A 63 11.99 38.73 16.45
C GLN A 63 13.22 38.03 15.86
N ASN A 64 14.40 38.67 15.93
CA ASN A 64 15.63 38.07 15.42
C ASN A 64 16.11 36.89 16.27
N TYR A 65 15.94 36.96 17.60
CA TYR A 65 16.28 35.85 18.50
C TYR A 65 15.40 34.63 18.23
N GLN A 66 14.07 34.83 18.10
CA GLN A 66 13.15 33.74 17.74
C GLN A 66 13.46 33.11 16.38
N ARG A 67 13.91 33.90 15.40
CA ARG A 67 14.20 33.39 14.05
C ARG A 67 15.46 32.52 14.01
N SER A 68 16.49 32.88 14.77
CA SER A 68 17.75 32.11 14.87
C SER A 68 17.52 30.71 15.47
N ASP A 69 16.77 30.62 16.56
CA ASP A 69 16.53 29.35 17.26
C ASP A 69 15.63 28.41 16.44
N ILE A 70 14.64 28.95 15.73
CA ILE A 70 13.76 28.18 14.85
C ILE A 70 14.53 27.59 13.66
N GLU A 71 15.46 28.35 13.07
CA GLU A 71 16.23 27.88 11.92
C GLU A 71 17.25 26.81 12.30
N SER A 72 17.89 26.94 13.46
CA SER A 72 18.76 25.90 14.03
C SER A 72 17.98 24.60 14.28
N PHE A 73 16.79 24.70 14.86
CA PHE A 73 15.92 23.53 15.07
C PHE A 73 15.50 22.87 13.75
N ARG A 74 15.11 23.67 12.75
CA ARG A 74 14.72 23.15 11.43
C ARG A 74 15.87 22.42 10.74
N GLU A 75 17.08 22.94 10.84
CA GLU A 75 18.26 22.31 10.25
C GLU A 75 18.59 20.98 10.94
N SER A 76 18.54 20.96 12.28
CA SER A 76 18.66 19.71 13.04
C SER A 76 17.61 18.69 12.64
N TYR A 77 16.36 19.11 12.46
CA TYR A 77 15.27 18.22 12.08
C TYR A 77 15.43 17.67 10.66
N ARG A 78 15.85 18.51 9.71
CA ARG A 78 16.16 18.09 8.33
C ARG A 78 17.25 17.03 8.31
N LYS A 79 18.30 17.20 9.11
CA LYS A 79 19.39 16.23 9.21
C LYS A 79 18.88 14.87 9.70
N VAL A 80 18.09 14.85 10.78
CA VAL A 80 17.51 13.61 11.33
C VAL A 80 16.59 12.93 10.31
N LEU A 81 15.78 13.71 9.59
CA LEU A 81 14.93 13.16 8.52
C LEU A 81 15.77 12.55 7.40
N ALA A 82 16.82 13.22 6.94
CA ALA A 82 17.70 12.70 5.89
C ALA A 82 18.37 11.39 6.31
N GLU A 83 18.89 11.32 7.54
CA GLU A 83 19.49 10.09 8.10
C GLU A 83 18.45 8.96 8.19
N THR A 84 17.22 9.27 8.61
CA THR A 84 16.13 8.29 8.71
C THR A 84 15.73 7.76 7.34
N ILE A 85 15.61 8.64 6.34
CA ILE A 85 15.29 8.24 4.96
C ILE A 85 16.39 7.30 4.43
N GLN A 86 17.66 7.64 4.65
CA GLN A 86 18.78 6.82 4.21
C GLN A 86 18.79 5.43 4.88
N ASP A 87 18.51 5.35 6.18
CA ASP A 87 18.39 4.07 6.90
C ASP A 87 17.24 3.20 6.36
N LEU A 88 16.09 3.83 6.06
CA LEU A 88 14.95 3.13 5.47
C LEU A 88 15.23 2.63 4.05
N GLU A 89 15.93 3.41 3.23
CA GLU A 89 16.37 2.98 1.90
C GLU A 89 17.32 1.78 1.98
N LEU A 90 18.31 1.83 2.88
CA LEU A 90 19.22 0.71 3.11
C LEU A 90 18.48 -0.56 3.56
N LYS A 91 17.54 -0.42 4.50
CA LYS A 91 16.71 -1.55 4.95
C LYS A 91 15.86 -2.11 3.82
N LYS A 92 15.27 -1.24 2.99
CA LYS A 92 14.50 -1.66 1.81
C LYS A 92 15.34 -2.54 0.89
N GLU A 93 16.57 -2.13 0.57
CA GLU A 93 17.50 -2.91 -0.28
C GLU A 93 17.87 -4.27 0.33
N ILE A 94 17.90 -4.39 1.66
CA ILE A 94 18.17 -5.67 2.34
C ILE A 94 16.93 -6.58 2.34
N TYR A 95 15.74 -6.02 2.60
CA TYR A 95 14.52 -6.81 2.77
C TYR A 95 13.85 -7.19 1.44
N LEU A 96 13.95 -6.36 0.39
CA LEU A 96 13.32 -6.66 -0.92
C LEU A 96 13.77 -8.03 -1.48
N PRO A 97 15.08 -8.32 -1.56
CA PRO A 97 15.55 -9.59 -2.11
C PRO A 97 15.17 -10.79 -1.23
N LEU A 98 15.01 -10.59 0.09
CA LEU A 98 14.59 -11.65 1.00
C LEU A 98 13.12 -12.02 0.78
N ILE A 99 12.26 -11.02 0.59
CA ILE A 99 10.84 -11.22 0.28
C ILE A 99 10.72 -11.88 -1.10
N GLU A 100 11.37 -11.33 -2.12
CA GLU A 100 11.36 -11.91 -3.47
C GLU A 100 11.88 -13.34 -3.47
N ARG A 101 12.94 -13.64 -2.72
CA ARG A 101 13.49 -15.01 -2.60
C ARG A 101 12.53 -15.96 -1.89
N ALA A 102 11.82 -15.51 -0.86
CA ALA A 102 10.84 -16.32 -0.16
C ALA A 102 9.62 -16.62 -1.05
N GLU A 103 9.08 -15.61 -1.74
CA GLU A 103 7.96 -15.76 -2.67
C GLU A 103 8.33 -16.63 -3.88
N LEU A 104 9.53 -16.44 -4.44
CA LEU A 104 10.06 -17.29 -5.50
C LEU A 104 10.21 -18.73 -5.03
N LYS A 105 10.67 -18.96 -3.80
CA LYS A 105 10.78 -20.31 -3.22
C LYS A 105 9.41 -20.97 -3.09
N CYS A 106 8.42 -20.26 -2.54
CA CYS A 106 7.04 -20.75 -2.42
C CYS A 106 6.42 -21.05 -3.79
N THR A 107 6.63 -20.17 -4.76
CA THR A 107 6.11 -20.33 -6.13
C THR A 107 6.75 -21.54 -6.81
N ARG A 108 8.06 -21.73 -6.68
CA ARG A 108 8.76 -22.93 -7.20
C ARG A 108 8.23 -24.22 -6.59
N GLN A 109 8.03 -24.25 -5.27
CA GLN A 109 7.44 -25.42 -4.60
C GLN A 109 6.03 -25.71 -5.11
N ARG A 110 5.22 -24.66 -5.31
CA ARG A 110 3.88 -24.81 -5.88
C ARG A 110 3.91 -25.36 -7.30
N ILE A 111 4.84 -24.93 -8.14
CA ILE A 111 5.03 -25.47 -9.51
C ILE A 111 5.33 -26.96 -9.45
N VAL A 112 6.30 -27.38 -8.62
CA VAL A 112 6.66 -28.80 -8.47
C VAL A 112 5.46 -29.65 -8.03
N CYS A 113 4.65 -29.17 -7.07
CA CYS A 113 3.43 -29.87 -6.66
C CYS A 113 2.38 -29.96 -7.78
N LEU A 114 2.27 -28.93 -8.62
CA LEU A 114 1.34 -28.95 -9.76
C LEU A 114 1.81 -29.90 -10.87
N GLU A 115 3.12 -29.99 -11.11
CA GLU A 115 3.71 -30.94 -12.06
C GLU A 115 3.48 -32.40 -11.62
N ASP A 116 3.64 -32.71 -10.34
CA ASP A 116 3.34 -34.03 -9.78
C ASP A 116 1.84 -34.38 -9.92
N ASN A 117 0.95 -33.41 -9.67
CA ASN A 117 -0.49 -33.61 -9.84
C ASN A 117 -0.88 -33.81 -11.32
N ASP A 118 -0.29 -33.05 -12.24
CA ASP A 118 -0.50 -33.21 -13.68
C ASP A 118 -0.05 -34.60 -14.16
N GLN A 119 1.10 -35.07 -13.67
CA GLN A 119 1.60 -36.41 -13.98
C GLN A 119 0.65 -37.51 -13.47
N LYS A 120 0.18 -37.42 -12.22
CA LYS A 120 -0.82 -38.34 -11.66
C LYS A 120 -2.12 -38.33 -12.45
N LEU A 121 -2.56 -37.16 -12.91
CA LEU A 121 -3.78 -37.03 -13.70
C LEU A 121 -3.62 -37.69 -15.08
N LYS A 122 -2.46 -37.53 -15.72
CA LYS A 122 -2.11 -38.20 -16.99
C LYS A 122 -2.10 -39.71 -16.86
N GLU A 123 -1.55 -40.24 -15.77
CA GLU A 123 -1.56 -41.68 -15.48
C GLU A 123 -2.98 -42.21 -15.32
N LYS A 124 -3.81 -41.53 -14.52
CA LYS A 124 -5.22 -41.88 -14.33
C LYS A 124 -6.03 -41.81 -15.63
N TYR A 125 -5.72 -40.84 -16.50
CA TYR A 125 -6.37 -40.74 -17.81
C TYR A 125 -6.04 -41.95 -18.69
N LYS A 126 -4.77 -42.39 -18.72
CA LYS A 126 -4.35 -43.60 -19.46
C LYS A 126 -5.05 -44.85 -18.94
N GLU A 127 -5.19 -45.00 -17.62
CA GLU A 127 -5.94 -46.12 -17.02
C GLU A 127 -7.41 -46.14 -17.46
N LEU A 128 -8.06 -44.98 -17.47
CA LEU A 128 -9.44 -44.85 -17.91
C LEU A 128 -9.59 -45.14 -19.41
N GLU A 129 -8.63 -44.72 -20.23
CA GLU A 129 -8.63 -45.01 -21.67
C GLU A 129 -8.58 -46.53 -21.94
N VAL A 130 -7.70 -47.25 -21.26
CA VAL A 130 -7.62 -48.72 -21.33
C VAL A 130 -8.94 -49.36 -20.88
N LYS A 131 -9.53 -48.87 -19.79
CA LYS A 131 -10.81 -49.39 -19.28
C LYS A 131 -11.96 -49.16 -20.26
N CYS A 132 -12.07 -47.98 -20.85
CA CYS A 132 -13.06 -47.65 -21.88
C CYS A 132 -12.93 -48.56 -23.10
N TYR A 133 -11.70 -48.81 -23.56
CA TYR A 133 -11.43 -49.73 -24.66
C TYR A 133 -11.88 -51.16 -24.34
N SER A 134 -11.57 -51.66 -23.14
CA SER A 134 -12.00 -52.98 -22.68
C SER A 134 -13.53 -53.10 -22.63
N LEU A 135 -14.21 -52.12 -22.03
CA LEU A 135 -15.68 -52.09 -21.95
C LEU A 135 -16.33 -52.00 -23.32
N LYS A 136 -15.69 -51.29 -24.27
CA LYS A 136 -16.18 -51.22 -25.65
C LYS A 136 -16.13 -52.60 -26.32
N LYS A 137 -15.01 -53.32 -26.19
CA LYS A 137 -14.87 -54.70 -26.69
C LYS A 137 -15.88 -55.66 -26.05
N GLU A 138 -16.07 -55.56 -24.73
CA GLU A 138 -17.04 -56.38 -24.01
C GLU A 138 -18.47 -56.12 -24.50
N ASN A 139 -18.83 -54.85 -24.69
CA ASN A 139 -20.13 -54.49 -25.26
C ASN A 139 -20.32 -54.99 -26.70
N GLU A 140 -19.27 -54.94 -27.54
CA GLU A 140 -19.31 -55.48 -28.90
C GLU A 140 -19.53 -57.00 -28.89
N ALA A 141 -18.78 -57.73 -28.05
CA ALA A 141 -18.97 -59.18 -27.88
C ALA A 141 -20.37 -59.56 -27.37
N LEU A 142 -20.92 -58.79 -26.42
CA LEU A 142 -22.28 -58.99 -25.93
C LEU A 142 -23.33 -58.72 -27.02
N ARG A 143 -23.09 -57.74 -27.90
CA ARG A 143 -23.98 -57.46 -29.04
C ARG A 143 -23.95 -58.59 -30.06
N GLU A 144 -22.77 -59.10 -30.39
CA GLU A 144 -22.60 -60.25 -31.29
C GLU A 144 -23.30 -61.49 -30.73
N HIS A 145 -23.03 -61.84 -29.47
CA HIS A 145 -23.63 -63.01 -28.83
C HIS A 145 -25.17 -62.92 -28.73
N ASN A 146 -25.71 -61.74 -28.39
CA ASN A 146 -27.15 -61.52 -28.39
C ASN A 146 -27.74 -61.66 -29.80
N ASN A 147 -27.08 -61.13 -30.82
CA ASN A 147 -27.54 -61.24 -32.20
C ASN A 147 -27.61 -62.72 -32.63
N ASP A 148 -26.56 -63.50 -32.35
CA ASP A 148 -26.51 -64.93 -32.64
C ASP A 148 -27.64 -65.70 -31.95
N TYR A 149 -27.94 -65.38 -30.69
CA TYR A 149 -29.05 -65.98 -29.94
C TYR A 149 -30.41 -65.72 -30.61
N PHE A 150 -30.71 -64.46 -30.95
CA PHE A 150 -31.99 -64.10 -31.58
C PHE A 150 -32.13 -64.71 -32.97
N VAL A 151 -31.06 -64.73 -33.76
CA VAL A 151 -31.02 -65.37 -35.08
C VAL A 151 -31.28 -66.88 -34.95
N THR A 152 -30.59 -67.55 -34.03
CA THR A 152 -30.77 -68.99 -33.78
C THR A 152 -32.20 -69.31 -33.39
N ARG A 153 -32.76 -68.57 -32.41
CA ARG A 153 -34.12 -68.80 -31.93
C ARG A 153 -35.18 -68.55 -33.01
N TYR A 154 -34.96 -67.58 -33.91
CA TYR A 154 -35.82 -67.35 -35.06
C TYR A 154 -35.88 -68.56 -35.99
N TYR A 155 -34.72 -69.13 -36.37
CA TYR A 155 -34.68 -70.30 -37.24
C TYR A 155 -35.30 -71.55 -36.60
N GLU A 156 -35.05 -71.80 -35.32
CA GLU A 156 -35.71 -72.87 -34.56
C GLU A 156 -37.23 -72.70 -34.59
N SER A 157 -37.72 -71.49 -34.31
CA SER A 157 -39.15 -71.18 -34.32
C SER A 157 -39.76 -71.41 -35.72
N GLN A 158 -39.04 -71.05 -36.80
CA GLN A 158 -39.48 -71.33 -38.17
C GLN A 158 -39.54 -72.83 -38.47
N GLN A 159 -38.60 -73.62 -37.95
CA GLN A 159 -38.60 -75.07 -38.09
C GLN A 159 -39.75 -75.72 -37.32
N GLU A 160 -40.01 -75.27 -36.09
CA GLU A 160 -41.17 -75.68 -35.28
C GLU A 160 -42.49 -75.41 -36.03
N ILE A 161 -42.66 -74.20 -36.57
CA ILE A 161 -43.85 -73.81 -37.35
C ILE A 161 -44.03 -74.73 -38.57
N ARG A 162 -42.97 -75.00 -39.34
CA ARG A 162 -43.04 -75.90 -40.51
C ARG A 162 -43.43 -77.32 -40.10
N THR A 163 -42.87 -77.82 -39.00
CA THR A 163 -43.21 -79.14 -38.46
C THR A 163 -44.69 -79.22 -38.09
N LEU A 164 -45.20 -78.21 -37.39
CA LEU A 164 -46.63 -78.12 -37.03
C LEU A 164 -47.53 -78.04 -38.26
N GLN A 165 -47.18 -77.23 -39.27
CA GLN A 165 -47.93 -77.15 -40.53
C GLN A 165 -47.98 -78.51 -41.24
N ASN A 166 -46.85 -79.23 -41.30
CA ASN A 166 -46.82 -80.57 -41.88
C ASN A 166 -47.73 -81.54 -41.13
N HIS A 167 -47.77 -81.50 -39.80
CA HIS A 167 -48.69 -82.30 -39.00
C HIS A 167 -50.16 -81.94 -39.30
N VAL A 168 -50.50 -80.65 -39.35
CA VAL A 168 -51.86 -80.20 -39.71
C VAL A 168 -52.26 -80.71 -41.09
N SER A 169 -51.42 -80.50 -42.10
CA SER A 169 -51.65 -80.98 -43.46
C SER A 169 -51.75 -82.51 -43.54
N PHE A 170 -51.01 -83.24 -42.70
CA PHE A 170 -51.14 -84.70 -42.58
C PHE A 170 -52.53 -85.08 -42.05
N PHE A 171 -52.97 -84.52 -40.93
CA PHE A 171 -54.28 -84.82 -40.35
C PHE A 171 -55.45 -84.45 -41.27
N GLU A 172 -55.33 -83.35 -42.02
CA GLU A 172 -56.35 -82.95 -43.00
C GLU A 172 -56.53 -83.99 -44.11
N LYS A 173 -55.48 -84.72 -44.49
CA LYS A 173 -55.58 -85.80 -45.49
C LYS A 173 -56.40 -87.00 -45.00
N PHE A 174 -56.46 -87.25 -43.69
CA PHE A 174 -57.24 -88.35 -43.09
C PHE A 174 -58.69 -87.97 -42.77
N LYS A 175 -59.07 -86.70 -42.95
CA LYS A 175 -60.47 -86.24 -42.79
C LYS A 175 -61.34 -86.44 -44.03
N LYS A 176 -60.77 -86.92 -45.14
CA LYS A 176 -61.48 -87.32 -46.36
C LYS A 176 -61.64 -88.84 -46.40
#